data_AF-A0A0F6W2E8-F1
#
_entry.id   AF-A0A0F6W2E8-F1
#
_cell.length_a   1.000
_cell.length_b   1.000
_cell.length_c   1.000
_cell.angle_alpha   90.00
_cell.angle_beta   90.00
_cell.angle_gamma   90.00
#
_symmetry.space_group_name_H-M   'P 1'
#
loop_
_entity.id
_entity.type
_entity.pdbx_description
1 polymer ?
#
loop_
_entity_poly.entity_id
_entity_poly.type
_entity_poly.pdbx_seq_one_letter_code
_entity_poly.pdbx_strand_id
1 'polypeptide(L)'
;MLADERFELVRCHACALRYHARVLDANGLALLYGSWIDAMQIERFEAEHVPADRREPFAVGRHVVKDLLSMHALAGAPSEMRLLDFGCGDGRALRIASALGLRAVGVDPSVTRSERASDGGGAVHPTLEDALADIGGRVDAILMSEVLEHLVEPRRVLSSLVAAMRPGGVILIETPDTRGIDGPPRTFEHMRWVHPLEHVNGFTPETLERMARAVGLEPAPIMRAHATTRLRDVVRTEVGRLLARPSTSRIFVKP
;
A
#
# COMPACT_ATOMS: atom_id res chain seq x y z
N MET A 1 27.00 11.18 -6.32
CA MET A 1 25.92 11.78 -7.12
C MET A 1 24.99 12.66 -6.27
N LEU A 2 24.76 12.38 -4.98
CA LEU A 2 23.81 13.13 -4.13
C LEU A 2 24.43 13.86 -2.92
N ALA A 3 25.76 13.85 -2.75
CA ALA A 3 26.41 14.30 -1.52
C ALA A 3 26.22 15.80 -1.23
N ASP A 4 26.09 16.63 -2.27
CA ASP A 4 25.89 18.08 -2.16
C ASP A 4 24.43 18.50 -2.37
N GLU A 5 23.52 17.54 -2.61
CA GLU A 5 22.11 17.81 -2.84
C GLU A 5 21.39 18.13 -1.53
N ARG A 6 20.59 19.20 -1.54
CA ARG A 6 19.77 19.60 -0.39
C ARG A 6 18.36 19.07 -0.54
N PHE A 7 18.02 18.09 0.29
CA PHE A 7 16.66 17.61 0.42
C PHE A 7 15.90 18.42 1.46
N GLU A 8 14.71 18.88 1.11
CA GLU A 8 13.88 19.72 1.97
C GLU A 8 12.54 19.03 2.23
N LEU A 9 12.24 18.76 3.50
CA LEU A 9 10.93 18.29 3.93
C LEU A 9 10.07 19.51 4.26
N VAL A 10 9.05 19.77 3.43
CA VAL A 10 8.14 20.91 3.57
C VAL A 10 6.75 20.44 4.02
N ARG A 11 5.92 21.38 4.45
CA ARG A 11 4.52 21.13 4.84
C ARG A 11 3.58 21.93 3.96
N CYS A 12 2.62 21.26 3.32
CA CYS A 12 1.61 21.93 2.51
C CYS A 12 0.70 22.81 3.37
N HIS A 13 0.52 24.08 3.01
CA HIS A 13 -0.38 24.99 3.73
C HIS A 13 -1.87 24.65 3.57
N ALA A 14 -2.26 24.00 2.46
CA ALA A 14 -3.64 23.64 2.20
C ALA A 14 -4.06 22.33 2.89
N CYS A 15 -3.27 21.27 2.73
CA CYS A 15 -3.64 19.94 3.23
C CYS A 15 -2.84 19.47 4.45
N ALA A 16 -1.82 20.21 4.89
CA ALA A 16 -0.89 19.85 5.97
C ALA A 16 0.00 18.61 5.74
N LEU A 17 -0.10 17.96 4.57
CA LEU A 17 0.80 16.87 4.17
C LEU A 17 2.26 17.33 4.19
N ARG A 18 3.14 16.50 4.73
CA ARG A 18 4.58 16.70 4.63
C ARG A 18 5.12 15.94 3.44
N TYR A 19 6.02 16.56 2.69
CA TYR A 19 6.61 15.93 1.51
C TYR A 19 7.98 16.53 1.20
N HIS A 20 8.81 15.76 0.52
CA HIS A 20 10.09 16.22 0.03
C HIS A 20 9.88 17.10 -1.22
N ALA A 21 10.29 18.37 -1.13
CA ALA A 21 10.14 19.34 -2.23
C ALA A 21 11.08 19.05 -3.41
N ARG A 22 12.14 18.28 -3.15
CA ARG A 22 13.08 17.79 -4.15
C ARG A 22 13.16 16.28 -4.01
N VAL A 23 12.86 15.59 -5.11
CA VAL A 23 12.82 14.14 -5.23
C VAL A 23 13.63 13.73 -6.45
N LEU A 24 13.94 12.45 -6.56
CA LEU A 24 14.55 11.91 -7.77
C LEU A 24 13.61 12.07 -8.97
N ASP A 25 14.17 12.39 -10.13
CA ASP A 25 13.43 12.35 -11.38
C ASP A 25 13.23 10.89 -11.84
N ALA A 26 12.57 10.69 -12.99
CA ALA A 26 12.30 9.35 -13.51
C ALA A 26 13.58 8.53 -13.71
N ASN A 27 14.68 9.16 -14.13
CA ASN A 27 15.97 8.49 -14.31
C ASN A 27 16.57 8.07 -12.96
N GLY A 28 16.51 8.96 -11.96
CA GLY A 28 16.96 8.67 -10.60
C GLY A 28 16.15 7.56 -9.94
N LEU A 29 14.82 7.54 -10.12
CA LEU A 29 13.96 6.46 -9.64
C LEU A 29 14.27 5.12 -10.32
N ALA A 30 14.52 5.12 -11.63
CA ALA A 30 14.91 3.91 -12.35
C ALA A 30 16.26 3.35 -11.86
N LEU A 31 17.23 4.23 -11.57
CA LEU A 31 18.51 3.83 -10.96
C LEU A 31 18.32 3.30 -9.53
N LEU A 32 17.45 3.94 -8.75
CA LEU A 32 17.15 3.52 -7.37
C LEU A 32 16.59 2.10 -7.34
N TYR A 33 15.49 1.85 -8.04
CA TYR A 33 14.81 0.55 -8.04
C TYR A 33 15.49 -0.51 -8.92
N GLY A 34 16.27 -0.11 -9.91
CA GLY A 34 16.96 -1.02 -10.83
C GLY A 34 18.38 -1.41 -10.42
N SER A 35 19.03 -0.64 -9.53
CA SER A 35 20.46 -0.86 -9.23
C SER A 35 20.88 -0.57 -7.79
N TRP A 36 20.23 0.35 -7.06
CA TRP A 36 20.65 0.70 -5.70
C TRP A 36 19.87 -0.05 -4.62
N ILE A 37 18.64 -0.44 -4.93
CA ILE A 37 17.71 -1.17 -4.06
C ILE A 37 17.09 -2.29 -4.91
N ASP A 38 17.96 -3.16 -5.42
CA ASP A 38 17.53 -4.34 -6.16
C ASP A 38 16.88 -5.38 -5.23
N ALA A 39 16.18 -6.36 -5.81
CA ALA A 39 15.47 -7.38 -5.03
C ALA A 39 16.39 -8.17 -4.08
N MET A 40 17.64 -8.41 -4.45
CA MET A 40 18.60 -9.15 -3.63
C MET A 40 19.10 -8.30 -2.44
N GLN A 41 19.27 -6.99 -2.64
CA GLN A 41 19.60 -6.06 -1.57
C GLN A 41 18.45 -5.91 -0.57
N ILE A 42 17.20 -5.89 -1.04
CA ILE A 42 16.01 -5.89 -0.18
C ILE A 42 15.96 -7.18 0.63
N GLU A 43 16.09 -8.34 -0.02
CA GLU A 43 16.09 -9.64 0.67
C GLU A 43 17.16 -9.69 1.77
N ARG A 44 18.36 -9.18 1.48
CA ARG A 44 19.46 -9.10 2.45
C ARG A 44 19.13 -8.15 3.60
N PHE A 45 18.62 -6.97 3.29
CA PHE A 45 18.23 -5.98 4.30
C PHE A 45 17.15 -6.54 5.22
N GLU A 46 16.10 -7.15 4.65
CA GLU A 46 15.04 -7.81 5.42
C GLU A 46 15.59 -8.95 6.28
N ALA A 47 16.51 -9.75 5.74
CA ALA A 47 17.12 -10.84 6.47
C ALA A 47 17.91 -10.38 7.71
N GLU A 48 18.53 -9.21 7.64
CA GLU A 48 19.37 -8.65 8.70
C GLU A 48 18.57 -7.79 9.69
N HIS A 49 17.57 -7.03 9.22
CA HIS A 49 16.97 -5.93 9.99
C HIS A 49 15.49 -6.12 10.34
N VAL A 50 14.78 -7.07 9.73
CA VAL A 50 13.38 -7.36 10.07
C VAL A 50 13.36 -8.50 11.09
N PRO A 51 12.68 -8.38 12.25
CA PRO A 51 12.55 -9.49 13.20
C PRO A 51 12.00 -10.77 12.54
N ALA A 52 12.52 -11.94 12.93
CA ALA A 52 12.19 -13.22 12.30
C ALA A 52 10.70 -13.59 12.39
N ASP A 53 10.01 -13.16 13.45
CA ASP A 53 8.57 -13.33 13.64
C ASP A 53 7.73 -12.48 12.65
N ARG A 54 8.27 -11.35 12.19
CA ARG A 54 7.66 -10.52 11.12
C ARG A 54 8.02 -11.00 9.72
N ARG A 55 9.01 -11.89 9.58
CA ARG A 55 9.32 -12.62 8.34
C ARG A 55 8.58 -13.94 8.22
N GLU A 56 7.88 -14.35 9.27
CA GLU A 56 7.16 -15.61 9.31
C GLU A 56 6.02 -15.59 8.26
N PRO A 57 6.08 -16.43 7.20
CA PRO A 57 5.18 -16.34 6.07
C PRO A 57 3.71 -16.46 6.47
N PHE A 58 3.41 -17.21 7.54
CA PHE A 58 2.05 -17.38 8.03
C PHE A 58 1.54 -16.12 8.75
N ALA A 59 2.37 -15.43 9.55
CA ALA A 59 2.00 -14.17 10.20
C ALA A 59 1.69 -13.06 9.19
N VAL A 60 2.56 -12.89 8.19
CA VAL A 60 2.37 -11.89 7.14
C VAL A 60 1.18 -12.27 6.23
N GLY A 61 1.11 -13.54 5.82
CA GLY A 61 -0.01 -14.04 5.03
C GLY A 61 -1.35 -13.87 5.74
N ARG A 62 -1.39 -14.07 7.07
CA ARG A 62 -2.61 -13.89 7.87
C ARG A 62 -3.11 -12.46 7.88
N HIS A 63 -2.22 -11.46 7.88
CA HIS A 63 -2.63 -10.04 7.81
C HIS A 63 -3.32 -9.76 6.48
N VAL A 64 -2.67 -10.11 5.37
CA VAL A 64 -3.23 -9.97 4.02
C VAL A 64 -4.56 -10.71 3.86
N VAL A 65 -4.67 -11.95 4.38
CA VAL A 65 -5.95 -12.69 4.38
C VAL A 65 -7.04 -11.92 5.12
N LYS A 66 -6.74 -11.34 6.29
CA LYS A 66 -7.71 -10.58 7.06
C LYS A 66 -8.16 -9.31 6.34
N ASP A 67 -7.23 -8.63 5.67
CA ASP A 67 -7.52 -7.43 4.91
C ASP A 67 -8.40 -7.74 3.71
N LEU A 68 -8.04 -8.76 2.92
CA LEU A 68 -8.84 -9.22 1.78
C LEU A 68 -10.25 -9.64 2.19
N LEU A 69 -10.40 -10.36 3.31
CA LEU A 69 -11.72 -10.73 3.84
C LEU A 69 -12.52 -9.51 4.32
N SER A 70 -11.87 -8.53 4.94
CA SER A 70 -12.53 -7.30 5.38
C SER A 70 -12.96 -6.45 4.18
N MET A 71 -12.11 -6.35 3.16
CA MET A 71 -12.40 -5.67 1.89
C MET A 71 -13.54 -6.37 1.13
N HIS A 72 -13.54 -7.71 1.06
CA HIS A 72 -14.61 -8.50 0.44
C HIS A 72 -15.96 -8.19 1.07
N ALA A 73 -16.04 -8.23 2.40
CA ALA A 73 -17.26 -7.92 3.13
C ALA A 73 -17.71 -6.45 2.94
N LEU A 74 -16.77 -5.49 3.01
CA LEU A 74 -17.06 -4.06 2.82
C LEU A 74 -17.45 -3.71 1.37
N ALA A 75 -16.97 -4.48 0.39
CA ALA A 75 -17.36 -4.33 -1.02
C ALA A 75 -18.73 -4.97 -1.35
N GLY A 76 -19.47 -5.43 -0.33
CA GLY A 76 -20.80 -6.06 -0.51
C GLY A 76 -20.75 -7.57 -0.76
N ALA A 77 -19.65 -8.22 -0.40
CA ALA A 77 -19.44 -9.67 -0.53
C ALA A 77 -19.78 -10.23 -1.92
N PRO A 78 -19.20 -9.69 -3.00
CA PRO A 78 -19.50 -10.16 -4.35
C PRO A 78 -19.10 -11.63 -4.52
N SER A 79 -19.86 -12.37 -5.34
CA SER A 79 -19.59 -13.78 -5.63
C SER A 79 -18.29 -13.98 -6.42
N GLU A 80 -17.91 -13.00 -7.24
CA GLU A 80 -16.60 -12.89 -7.88
C GLU A 80 -16.07 -11.49 -7.54
N MET A 81 -14.94 -11.42 -6.84
CA MET A 81 -14.31 -10.15 -6.49
C MET A 81 -13.10 -9.91 -7.39
N ARG A 82 -13.10 -8.75 -8.06
CA ARG A 82 -11.99 -8.26 -8.87
C ARG A 82 -11.08 -7.39 -8.00
N LEU A 83 -9.89 -7.87 -7.73
CA LEU A 83 -8.87 -7.20 -6.94
C LEU A 83 -7.76 -6.66 -7.85
N LEU A 84 -7.41 -5.39 -7.66
CA LEU A 84 -6.18 -4.80 -8.18
C LEU A 84 -5.20 -4.62 -7.03
N ASP A 85 -3.99 -5.14 -7.17
CA ASP A 85 -2.87 -4.85 -6.26
C ASP A 85 -1.93 -3.83 -6.91
N PHE A 86 -1.99 -2.57 -6.47
CA PHE A 86 -1.22 -1.49 -7.07
C PHE A 86 0.11 -1.31 -6.32
N GLY A 87 1.23 -1.53 -7.01
CA GLY A 87 2.56 -1.72 -6.43
C GLY A 87 2.75 -3.13 -5.87
N CYS A 88 2.35 -4.15 -6.64
CA CYS A 88 2.24 -5.53 -6.13
C CYS A 88 3.57 -6.22 -5.80
N GLY A 89 4.71 -5.64 -6.19
CA GLY A 89 6.03 -6.18 -5.89
C GLY A 89 6.19 -7.64 -6.31
N ASP A 90 6.53 -8.50 -5.34
CA ASP A 90 6.73 -9.95 -5.57
C ASP A 90 5.42 -10.74 -5.76
N GLY A 91 4.26 -10.08 -5.79
CA GLY A 91 2.96 -10.69 -6.02
C GLY A 91 2.39 -11.47 -4.83
N ARG A 92 2.87 -11.23 -3.61
CA ARG A 92 2.37 -11.95 -2.42
C ARG A 92 0.86 -11.86 -2.22
N ALA A 93 0.28 -10.67 -2.31
CA ALA A 93 -1.16 -10.51 -2.13
C ALA A 93 -1.94 -11.14 -3.28
N LEU A 94 -1.41 -11.13 -4.51
CA LEU A 94 -2.00 -11.83 -5.66
C LEU A 94 -2.08 -13.35 -5.43
N ARG A 95 -1.01 -13.97 -4.91
CA ARG A 95 -1.01 -15.42 -4.57
C ARG A 95 -2.09 -15.75 -3.55
N ILE A 96 -2.20 -14.94 -2.50
CA ILE A 96 -3.19 -15.13 -1.43
C ILE A 96 -4.61 -14.91 -1.98
N ALA A 97 -4.82 -13.86 -2.77
CA ALA A 97 -6.10 -13.57 -3.42
C ALA A 97 -6.55 -14.71 -4.33
N SER A 98 -5.63 -15.25 -5.15
CA SER A 98 -5.89 -16.44 -5.98
C SER A 98 -6.25 -17.66 -5.14
N ALA A 99 -5.53 -17.90 -4.03
CA ALA A 99 -5.84 -19.00 -3.11
C ALA A 99 -7.20 -18.84 -2.40
N LEU A 100 -7.70 -17.61 -2.27
CA LEU A 100 -9.05 -17.28 -1.79
C LEU A 100 -10.11 -17.31 -2.90
N GLY A 101 -9.74 -17.63 -4.15
CA GLY A 101 -10.65 -17.68 -5.29
C GLY A 101 -11.03 -16.30 -5.84
N LEU A 102 -10.27 -15.25 -5.54
CA LEU A 102 -10.49 -13.91 -6.08
C LEU A 102 -9.85 -13.77 -7.46
N ARG A 103 -10.44 -12.96 -8.34
CA ARG A 103 -9.82 -12.58 -9.61
C ARG A 103 -8.89 -11.39 -9.36
N ALA A 104 -7.58 -11.61 -9.38
CA ALA A 104 -6.60 -10.59 -9.01
C ALA A 104 -5.61 -10.28 -10.15
N VAL A 105 -5.28 -9.00 -10.32
CA VAL A 105 -4.19 -8.51 -11.18
C VAL A 105 -3.32 -7.53 -10.41
N GLY A 106 -2.03 -7.50 -10.73
CA GLY A 106 -1.05 -6.59 -10.14
C GLY A 106 -0.62 -5.50 -11.11
N VAL A 107 -0.21 -4.35 -10.57
CA VAL A 107 0.51 -3.30 -11.30
C VAL A 107 1.84 -3.06 -10.61
N ASP A 108 2.96 -3.25 -11.32
CA ASP A 108 4.28 -2.89 -10.82
C ASP A 108 5.21 -2.55 -12.02
N PRO A 109 5.93 -1.43 -11.99
CA PRO A 109 6.83 -1.06 -13.09
C PRO A 109 8.11 -1.92 -13.15
N SER A 110 8.43 -2.71 -12.11
CA SER A 110 9.63 -3.53 -12.05
C SER A 110 9.44 -4.86 -12.79
N VAL A 111 10.15 -5.03 -13.90
CA VAL A 111 10.15 -6.26 -14.72
C VAL A 111 10.57 -7.48 -13.89
N THR A 112 11.65 -7.38 -13.12
CA THR A 112 12.18 -8.50 -12.31
C THR A 112 11.22 -8.94 -11.22
N ARG A 113 10.51 -8.00 -10.59
CA ARG A 113 9.50 -8.34 -9.57
C ARG A 113 8.25 -8.96 -10.22
N SER A 114 7.86 -8.45 -11.39
CA SER A 114 6.75 -8.98 -12.18
C SER A 114 6.95 -10.44 -12.62
N GLU A 115 8.17 -10.82 -13.00
CA GLU A 115 8.52 -12.21 -13.34
C GLU A 115 8.30 -13.15 -12.14
N ARG A 116 8.81 -12.77 -10.96
CA ARG A 116 8.66 -13.57 -9.73
C ARG A 116 7.21 -13.64 -9.23
N ALA A 117 6.43 -12.58 -9.45
CA ALA A 117 5.02 -12.54 -9.12
C ALA A 117 4.19 -13.47 -10.03
N SER A 118 4.53 -13.53 -11.31
CA SER A 118 3.84 -14.34 -12.33
C SER A 118 3.99 -15.84 -12.07
N ASP A 119 5.13 -16.29 -11.54
CA ASP A 119 5.36 -17.68 -11.11
C ASP A 119 4.40 -18.12 -9.96
N GLY A 120 3.78 -17.16 -9.28
CA GLY A 120 2.89 -17.38 -8.14
C GLY A 120 1.40 -17.47 -8.45
N GLY A 121 0.96 -17.13 -9.66
CA GLY A 121 -0.45 -17.26 -10.08
C GLY A 121 -1.28 -15.97 -10.21
N GLY A 122 -0.65 -14.78 -10.21
CA GLY A 122 -1.32 -13.52 -10.55
C GLY A 122 -0.64 -12.84 -11.75
N ALA A 123 -1.43 -12.31 -12.70
CA ALA A 123 -0.90 -11.52 -13.79
C ALA A 123 -0.44 -10.15 -13.27
N VAL A 124 0.79 -9.74 -13.63
CA VAL A 124 1.34 -8.43 -13.28
C VAL A 124 1.58 -7.64 -14.55
N HIS A 125 1.18 -6.37 -14.51
CA HIS A 125 1.23 -5.46 -15.65
C HIS A 125 2.04 -4.20 -15.31
N PRO A 126 2.73 -3.59 -16.30
CA PRO A 126 3.52 -2.39 -16.07
C PRO A 126 2.65 -1.14 -15.85
N THR A 127 1.40 -1.16 -16.32
CA THR A 127 0.48 -0.01 -16.27
C THR A 127 -0.88 -0.39 -15.71
N LEU A 128 -1.58 0.61 -15.18
CA LEU A 128 -2.96 0.45 -14.70
C LEU A 128 -3.90 0.06 -15.86
N GLU A 129 -3.70 0.65 -17.03
CA GLU A 129 -4.51 0.42 -18.22
C GLU A 129 -4.46 -1.05 -18.67
N ASP A 130 -3.27 -1.64 -18.70
CA ASP A 130 -3.07 -3.05 -19.08
C ASP A 130 -3.73 -4.00 -18.06
N ALA A 131 -3.57 -3.71 -16.77
CA ALA A 131 -4.22 -4.47 -15.70
C ALA A 131 -5.76 -4.40 -15.79
N LEU A 132 -6.31 -3.22 -16.10
CA LEU A 132 -7.76 -3.06 -16.25
C LEU A 132 -8.29 -3.78 -17.50
N ALA A 133 -7.51 -3.82 -18.58
CA ALA A 133 -7.87 -4.59 -19.78
C ALA A 133 -7.95 -6.10 -19.47
N ASP A 134 -6.97 -6.63 -18.75
CA ASP A 134 -6.91 -8.05 -18.36
C ASP A 134 -8.02 -8.45 -17.37
N ILE A 135 -8.27 -7.63 -16.34
CA ILE A 135 -9.31 -7.93 -15.34
C ILE A 135 -10.74 -7.68 -15.84
N GLY A 136 -10.90 -7.10 -17.04
CA GLY A 136 -12.20 -6.89 -17.68
C GLY A 136 -12.91 -5.62 -17.20
N GLY A 137 -12.17 -4.53 -16.99
CA GLY A 137 -12.68 -3.20 -16.71
C GLY A 137 -12.56 -2.80 -15.25
N ARG A 138 -13.67 -2.32 -14.64
CA ARG A 138 -13.67 -1.79 -13.28
C ARG A 138 -13.43 -2.89 -12.23
N VAL A 139 -12.82 -2.49 -11.12
CA VAL A 139 -12.48 -3.39 -10.00
C VAL A 139 -13.37 -3.15 -8.77
N ASP A 140 -13.57 -4.22 -7.99
CA ASP A 140 -14.31 -4.22 -6.73
C ASP A 140 -13.47 -3.69 -5.59
N ALA A 141 -12.17 -4.02 -5.61
CA ALA A 141 -11.25 -3.52 -4.63
C ALA A 141 -9.84 -3.26 -5.14
N ILE A 142 -9.16 -2.34 -4.46
CA ILE A 142 -7.76 -1.99 -4.70
C ILE A 142 -6.99 -2.17 -3.40
N LEU A 143 -5.88 -2.90 -3.46
CA LEU A 143 -4.86 -2.94 -2.41
C LEU A 143 -3.74 -1.97 -2.80
N MET A 144 -3.34 -1.10 -1.88
CA MET A 144 -2.22 -0.19 -2.01
C MET A 144 -1.43 -0.19 -0.70
N SER A 145 -0.48 -1.12 -0.58
CA SER A 145 0.30 -1.33 0.64
C SER A 145 1.71 -0.78 0.47
N GLU A 146 2.05 0.26 1.24
CA GLU A 146 3.39 0.90 1.24
C GLU A 146 3.80 1.37 -0.16
N VAL A 147 2.92 2.14 -0.80
CA VAL A 147 3.11 2.68 -2.16
C VAL A 147 2.86 4.19 -2.21
N LEU A 148 1.79 4.67 -1.57
CA LEU A 148 1.34 6.05 -1.70
C LEU A 148 2.41 7.07 -1.25
N GLU A 149 3.21 6.73 -0.24
CA GLU A 149 4.34 7.48 0.29
C GLU A 149 5.45 7.71 -0.73
N HIS A 150 5.59 6.81 -1.71
CA HIS A 150 6.62 6.85 -2.74
C HIS A 150 6.24 7.70 -3.96
N LEU A 151 4.96 8.02 -4.12
CA LEU A 151 4.47 8.66 -5.34
C LEU A 151 4.79 10.15 -5.36
N VAL A 152 5.30 10.64 -6.48
CA VAL A 152 5.52 12.08 -6.70
C VAL A 152 4.19 12.85 -6.81
N GLU A 153 3.19 12.25 -7.46
CA GLU A 153 1.85 12.82 -7.64
C GLU A 153 0.77 11.94 -6.97
N PRO A 154 0.79 11.75 -5.63
CA PRO A 154 -0.03 10.73 -4.96
C PRO A 154 -1.53 10.97 -5.17
N ARG A 155 -1.98 12.23 -5.14
CA ARG A 155 -3.38 12.59 -5.38
C ARG A 155 -3.83 12.26 -6.80
N ARG A 156 -2.96 12.46 -7.80
CA ARG A 156 -3.28 12.19 -9.21
C ARG A 156 -3.44 10.69 -9.44
N VAL A 157 -2.47 9.90 -8.96
CA VAL A 157 -2.53 8.43 -9.05
C VAL A 157 -3.74 7.88 -8.31
N LEU A 158 -4.01 8.36 -7.10
CA LEU A 158 -5.18 7.95 -6.34
C LEU A 158 -6.48 8.29 -7.08
N SER A 159 -6.57 9.45 -7.73
CA SER A 159 -7.72 9.81 -8.58
C SER A 159 -7.92 8.84 -9.75
N SER A 160 -6.84 8.39 -10.41
CA SER A 160 -6.93 7.38 -11.48
C SER A 160 -7.43 6.04 -10.97
N LEU A 161 -6.97 5.62 -9.78
CA LEU A 161 -7.43 4.39 -9.15
C LEU A 161 -8.91 4.46 -8.75
N VAL A 162 -9.35 5.58 -8.17
CA VAL A 162 -10.79 5.81 -7.91
C VAL A 162 -11.60 5.76 -9.20
N ALA A 163 -11.07 6.29 -10.31
CA ALA A 163 -11.73 6.20 -11.61
C ALA A 163 -11.84 4.76 -12.14
N ALA A 164 -10.90 3.87 -11.77
CA ALA A 164 -10.92 2.45 -12.10
C ALA A 164 -11.89 1.61 -11.24
N MET A 165 -12.26 2.09 -10.04
CA MET A 165 -13.20 1.39 -9.16
C MET A 165 -14.63 1.49 -9.65
N ARG A 166 -15.47 0.49 -9.34
CA ARG A 166 -16.93 0.63 -9.41
C ARG A 166 -17.47 1.43 -8.22
N PRO A 167 -18.68 2.03 -8.32
CA PRO A 167 -19.41 2.50 -7.14
C PRO A 167 -19.60 1.38 -6.11
N GLY A 168 -19.48 1.71 -4.83
CA GLY A 168 -19.42 0.78 -3.71
C GLY A 168 -18.15 -0.08 -3.64
N GLY A 169 -17.16 0.15 -4.50
CA GLY A 169 -15.86 -0.51 -4.42
C GLY A 169 -15.01 0.05 -3.28
N VAL A 170 -14.01 -0.71 -2.83
CA VAL A 170 -13.17 -0.34 -1.68
C VAL A 170 -11.69 -0.25 -2.02
N ILE A 171 -10.94 0.56 -1.30
CA ILE A 171 -9.49 0.64 -1.40
C ILE A 171 -8.86 0.59 -0.02
N LEU A 172 -7.93 -0.34 0.20
CA LEU A 172 -7.06 -0.35 1.37
C LEU A 172 -5.80 0.42 1.01
N ILE A 173 -5.48 1.43 1.82
CA ILE A 173 -4.24 2.19 1.71
C ILE A 173 -3.46 1.98 3.01
N GLU A 174 -2.22 1.52 2.90
CA GLU A 174 -1.26 1.40 4.01
C GLU A 174 -0.02 2.24 3.70
N THR A 175 0.41 3.03 4.67
CA THR A 175 1.63 3.86 4.62
C THR A 175 2.23 3.98 6.02
N PRO A 176 3.52 4.32 6.16
CA PRO A 176 4.13 4.64 7.44
C PRO A 176 3.40 5.78 8.17
N ASP A 177 3.22 5.63 9.49
CA ASP A 177 2.63 6.67 10.32
C ASP A 177 3.70 7.66 10.77
N THR A 178 3.61 8.89 10.26
CA THR A 178 4.65 9.91 10.46
C THR A 178 4.28 10.96 11.51
N ARG A 179 3.28 10.66 12.36
CA ARG A 179 2.96 11.51 13.52
C ARG A 179 4.20 11.67 14.41
N GLY A 180 4.50 12.92 14.79
CA GLY A 180 5.70 13.25 15.57
C GLY A 180 6.94 13.56 14.73
N ILE A 181 6.90 13.36 13.40
CA ILE A 181 7.96 13.82 12.50
C ILE A 181 7.63 15.25 12.04
N ASP A 182 8.26 16.23 12.67
CA ASP A 182 8.00 17.65 12.40
C ASP A 182 9.08 18.36 11.56
N GLY A 183 10.13 17.64 11.17
CA GLY A 183 11.23 18.17 10.36
C GLY A 183 12.00 17.06 9.64
N PRO A 184 13.11 17.38 8.94
CA PRO A 184 13.90 16.39 8.22
C PRO A 184 14.35 15.27 9.16
N PRO A 185 14.37 14.01 8.69
CA PRO A 185 14.72 12.87 9.52
C PRO A 185 16.15 13.02 10.08
N ARG A 186 16.28 12.98 11.41
CA ARG A 186 17.57 13.16 12.12
C ARG A 186 18.13 11.86 12.68
N THR A 187 17.33 10.80 12.68
CA THR A 187 17.67 9.47 13.17
C THR A 187 17.44 8.47 12.06
N PHE A 188 18.18 7.36 12.10
CA PHE A 188 17.93 6.25 11.19
C PHE A 188 16.48 5.76 11.25
N GLU A 189 15.89 5.73 12.44
CA GLU A 189 14.47 5.36 12.64
C GLU A 189 13.51 6.29 11.88
N HIS A 190 13.70 7.61 11.94
CA HIS A 190 12.86 8.54 11.16
C HIS A 190 13.09 8.41 9.65
N MET A 191 14.32 8.11 9.21
CA MET A 191 14.61 7.88 7.79
C MET A 191 13.88 6.65 7.24
N ARG A 192 13.51 5.68 8.09
CA ARG A 192 12.69 4.53 7.67
C ARG A 192 11.26 4.93 7.32
N TRP A 193 10.76 6.07 7.78
CA TRP A 193 9.35 6.46 7.61
C TRP A 193 9.19 7.61 6.61
N VAL A 194 10.16 8.53 6.55
CA VAL A 194 10.19 9.62 5.57
C VAL A 194 11.64 9.87 5.17
N HIS A 195 11.95 9.78 3.89
CA HIS A 195 13.26 10.12 3.36
C HIS A 195 13.18 10.48 1.88
N PRO A 196 14.10 11.30 1.36
CA PRO A 196 13.95 11.92 0.06
C PRO A 196 14.14 10.99 -1.16
N LEU A 197 14.56 9.75 -0.94
CA LEU A 197 14.87 8.81 -2.02
C LEU A 197 13.71 7.87 -2.33
N GLU A 198 12.98 7.39 -1.31
CA GLU A 198 11.82 6.50 -1.51
C GLU A 198 10.58 7.05 -0.80
N HIS A 199 10.59 7.24 0.52
CA HIS A 199 9.41 7.75 1.26
C HIS A 199 9.28 9.28 1.17
N VAL A 200 8.93 9.77 -0.02
CA VAL A 200 8.90 11.20 -0.34
C VAL A 200 7.71 11.94 0.28
N ASN A 201 6.67 11.23 0.72
CA ASN A 201 5.52 11.80 1.44
C ASN A 201 5.41 11.24 2.86
N GLY A 202 5.14 12.12 3.83
CA GLY A 202 4.88 11.74 5.22
C GLY A 202 3.40 11.86 5.56
N PHE A 203 2.71 10.71 5.60
CA PHE A 203 1.29 10.64 5.92
C PHE A 203 1.05 10.52 7.43
N THR A 204 0.03 11.24 7.90
CA THR A 204 -0.68 10.95 9.16
C THR A 204 -2.09 10.49 8.83
N PRO A 205 -2.82 9.88 9.80
CA PRO A 205 -4.21 9.47 9.57
C PRO A 205 -5.09 10.62 9.04
N GLU A 206 -4.87 11.84 9.53
CA GLU A 206 -5.63 13.03 9.15
C GLU A 206 -5.31 13.48 7.72
N THR A 207 -4.03 13.48 7.33
CA THR A 207 -3.64 13.90 5.96
C THR A 207 -4.02 12.85 4.92
N LEU A 208 -3.94 11.55 5.28
CA LEU A 208 -4.38 10.45 4.43
C LEU A 208 -5.90 10.54 4.18
N GLU A 209 -6.70 10.69 5.24
CA GLU A 209 -8.14 10.83 5.11
C GLU A 209 -8.53 12.07 4.30
N ARG A 210 -7.83 13.21 4.50
CA ARG A 210 -8.07 14.43 3.72
C ARG A 210 -7.77 14.22 2.23
N MET A 211 -6.69 13.52 1.88
CA MET A 211 -6.36 13.21 0.49
C MET A 211 -7.39 12.28 -0.13
N ALA A 212 -7.79 11.22 0.58
CA ALA A 212 -8.81 10.29 0.12
C ALA A 212 -10.14 11.01 -0.16
N ARG A 213 -10.60 11.85 0.76
CA ARG A 213 -11.83 12.66 0.57
C ARG A 213 -11.73 13.60 -0.64
N ALA A 214 -10.56 14.19 -0.88
CA ALA A 214 -10.35 15.09 -2.02
C ALA A 214 -10.50 14.41 -3.39
N VAL A 215 -10.42 13.07 -3.46
CA VAL A 215 -10.65 12.29 -4.68
C VAL A 215 -11.98 11.51 -4.66
N GLY A 216 -12.88 11.83 -3.72
CA GLY A 216 -14.22 11.24 -3.64
C GLY A 216 -14.30 9.90 -2.90
N LEU A 217 -13.31 9.58 -2.06
CA LEU A 217 -13.35 8.42 -1.18
C LEU A 217 -13.86 8.80 0.21
N GLU A 218 -14.56 7.87 0.85
CA GLU A 218 -15.01 8.01 2.25
C GLU A 218 -14.40 6.91 3.13
N PRO A 219 -14.04 7.19 4.38
CA PRO A 219 -13.56 6.14 5.28
C PRO A 219 -14.62 5.06 5.49
N ALA A 220 -14.25 3.80 5.28
CA ALA A 220 -15.13 2.68 5.57
C ALA A 220 -15.23 2.45 7.10
N PRO A 221 -16.32 1.81 7.57
CA PRO A 221 -16.39 1.31 8.94
C PRO A 221 -15.21 0.39 9.25
N ILE A 222 -14.70 0.45 10.49
CA ILE A 222 -13.62 -0.45 10.91
C ILE A 222 -14.19 -1.87 11.00
N MET A 223 -13.83 -2.69 10.01
CA MET A 223 -14.14 -4.12 9.96
C MET A 223 -12.84 -4.90 10.14
N ARG A 224 -12.87 -5.97 10.94
CA ARG A 224 -11.72 -6.85 11.11
C ARG A 224 -12.17 -8.29 10.94
N ALA A 225 -11.66 -8.95 9.91
CA ALA A 225 -11.92 -10.37 9.70
C ALA A 225 -11.29 -11.23 10.80
N HIS A 226 -11.92 -12.39 11.05
CA HIS A 226 -11.45 -13.38 12.02
C HIS A 226 -10.86 -14.60 11.32
N ALA A 227 -9.55 -14.57 11.06
CA ALA A 227 -8.80 -15.75 10.63
C ALA A 227 -8.20 -16.46 11.85
N THR A 228 -9.04 -17.18 12.61
CA THR A 228 -8.65 -17.97 13.80
C THR A 228 -9.77 -18.89 14.27
N THR A 229 -9.42 -20.02 14.89
CA THR A 229 -10.36 -20.88 15.63
C THR A 229 -10.34 -20.64 17.15
N ARG A 230 -9.47 -19.75 17.65
CA ARG A 230 -9.29 -19.49 19.08
C ARG A 230 -10.12 -18.30 19.54
N LEU A 231 -11.02 -18.52 20.50
CA LEU A 231 -11.87 -17.45 21.07
C LEU A 231 -11.07 -16.25 21.58
N ARG A 232 -9.93 -16.48 22.24
CA ARG A 232 -9.05 -15.41 22.74
C ARG A 232 -8.59 -14.45 21.63
N ASP A 233 -8.34 -14.97 20.43
CA ASP A 233 -7.86 -14.18 19.30
C ASP A 233 -9.01 -13.35 18.70
N VAL A 234 -10.24 -13.90 18.72
CA VAL A 234 -11.46 -13.19 18.34
C VAL A 234 -11.69 -12.02 19.30
N VAL A 235 -11.74 -12.29 20.61
CA VAL A 235 -11.92 -11.25 21.64
C VAL A 235 -10.85 -10.17 21.51
N ARG A 236 -9.57 -10.54 21.36
CA ARG A 236 -8.48 -9.58 21.14
C ARG A 236 -8.69 -8.72 19.89
N THR A 237 -9.15 -9.33 18.79
CA THR A 237 -9.43 -8.61 17.53
C THR A 237 -10.56 -7.61 17.72
N GLU A 238 -11.63 -8.01 18.40
CA GLU A 238 -12.82 -7.18 18.65
C GLU A 238 -12.57 -6.04 19.63
N VAL A 239 -11.86 -6.31 20.73
CA VAL A 239 -11.39 -5.26 21.65
C VAL A 239 -10.48 -4.28 20.91
N GLY A 240 -9.55 -4.79 20.08
CA GLY A 240 -8.70 -3.96 19.25
C GLY A 240 -9.45 -3.10 18.23
N ARG A 241 -10.59 -3.60 17.71
CA ARG A 241 -11.50 -2.83 16.83
C ARG A 241 -12.18 -1.70 17.58
N LEU A 242 -12.70 -1.96 18.79
CA LEU A 242 -13.39 -0.95 19.61
C LEU A 242 -12.45 0.15 20.12
N LEU A 243 -11.19 -0.21 20.38
CA LEU A 243 -10.14 0.72 20.82
C LEU A 243 -9.33 1.31 19.67
N ALA A 244 -9.69 0.99 18.41
CA ALA A 244 -8.93 1.41 17.25
C ALA A 244 -8.88 2.94 17.15
N ARG A 245 -7.66 3.46 17.04
CA ARG A 245 -7.41 4.87 16.74
C ARG A 245 -7.25 5.05 15.24
N PRO A 246 -7.43 6.28 14.72
CA PRO A 246 -7.06 6.58 13.34
C PRO A 246 -5.62 6.14 13.05
N SER A 247 -5.46 5.38 11.96
CA SER A 247 -4.20 4.83 11.48
C SER A 247 -3.99 5.19 10.00
N THR A 248 -2.75 5.08 9.55
CA THR A 248 -2.33 5.21 8.15
C THR A 248 -2.47 3.92 7.34
N SER A 249 -2.96 2.85 7.97
CA SER A 249 -3.54 1.66 7.32
C SER A 249 -5.07 1.74 7.47
N ARG A 250 -5.78 1.96 6.36
CA ARG A 250 -7.23 2.23 6.37
C ARG A 250 -7.92 1.86 5.06
N ILE A 251 -9.14 1.32 5.20
CA ILE A 251 -10.04 1.05 4.08
C ILE A 251 -10.94 2.27 3.82
N PHE A 252 -11.07 2.64 2.56
CA PHE A 252 -12.01 3.63 2.07
C PHE A 252 -12.98 3.02 1.07
N VAL A 253 -14.17 3.60 0.95
CA VAL A 253 -15.20 3.23 -0.03
C VAL A 253 -15.35 4.36 -1.06
N LYS A 254 -15.61 3.97 -2.31
CA LYS A 254 -16.09 4.88 -3.35
C LYS A 254 -17.63 4.87 -3.32
N PRO A 255 -18.30 5.95 -2.91
CA PRO A 255 -19.76 6.03 -2.90
C PRO A 255 -20.39 5.78 -4.26
#